data_AF-A0A7U4GH17-F1
#
_entry.id   AF-A0A7U4GH17-F1
#
_cell.length_a   1.000
_cell.length_b   1.000
_cell.length_c   1.000
_cell.angle_alpha   90.00
_cell.angle_beta   90.00
_cell.angle_gamma   90.00
#
_symmetry.space_group_name_H-M   'P 1'
#
loop_
_entity.id
_entity.type
_entity.pdbx_description
1 polymer ?
#
loop_
_entity_poly.entity_id
_entity_poly.type
_entity_poly.pdbx_seq_one_letter_code
_entity_poly.pdbx_strand_id
1 'polypeptide(L)' 'MHKLTKNLEWSPDGCHVETLPAGEYEKLPARVLDIASQLNILELVDLQLTEQKADEQPEQPEQPEQPEQPADKKSKK' A
#
# COMPACT_ATOMS: atom_id res chain seq x y z
N MET A 1 -8.57 1.26 22.16
CA MET A 1 -9.66 1.04 21.18
C MET A 1 -9.12 1.37 19.79
N HIS A 2 -9.54 0.65 18.77
CA HIS A 2 -9.07 0.85 17.40
C HIS A 2 -10.16 1.53 16.58
N LYS A 3 -9.82 2.59 15.84
CA LYS A 3 -10.79 3.28 15.01
C LYS A 3 -10.36 3.24 13.55
N LEU A 4 -11.28 2.83 12.69
CA LEU A 4 -11.09 2.89 11.25
C LEU A 4 -11.65 4.20 10.72
N THR A 5 -10.79 4.97 10.04
CA THR A 5 -11.18 6.26 9.43
C THR A 5 -11.90 6.08 8.09
N LYS A 6 -11.72 4.92 7.45
CA LYS A 6 -12.36 4.53 6.18
C LYS A 6 -12.82 3.08 6.21
N ASN A 7 -13.66 2.70 5.25
CA ASN A 7 -14.00 1.31 5.01
C ASN A 7 -12.76 0.52 4.59
N LEU A 8 -12.55 -0.62 5.24
CA LEU A 8 -11.46 -1.55 4.95
C LEU A 8 -11.99 -2.74 4.16
N GLU A 9 -11.45 -2.96 2.97
CA GLU A 9 -11.62 -4.22 2.25
C GLU A 9 -10.51 -5.19 2.68
N TRP A 10 -10.88 -6.34 3.25
CA TRP A 10 -9.93 -7.32 3.74
C TRP A 10 -10.44 -8.74 3.52
N SER A 11 -9.55 -9.72 3.61
CA SER A 11 -9.90 -11.13 3.47
C SER A 11 -9.39 -11.94 4.66
N PRO A 12 -10.27 -12.63 5.42
CA PRO A 12 -9.83 -13.52 6.49
C PRO A 12 -9.09 -14.76 5.97
N ASP A 13 -9.65 -15.40 4.93
CA ASP A 13 -9.12 -16.65 4.35
C ASP A 13 -8.29 -16.43 3.08
N GLY A 14 -8.15 -15.18 2.63
CA GLY A 14 -7.52 -14.84 1.34
C GLY A 14 -8.35 -15.22 0.10
N CYS A 15 -9.57 -15.75 0.27
CA CYS A 15 -10.46 -16.15 -0.82
C CYS A 15 -11.66 -15.20 -0.99
N HIS A 16 -12.24 -14.70 0.11
CA HIS A 16 -13.37 -13.78 0.10
C HIS A 16 -12.95 -12.40 0.59
N VAL A 17 -13.33 -11.36 -0.14
CA VAL A 17 -13.15 -9.97 0.29
C VAL A 17 -14.39 -9.53 1.05
N GLU A 18 -14.19 -9.13 2.30
CA GLU A 18 -15.18 -8.55 3.17
C GLU A 18 -14.90 -7.06 3.35
N THR A 19 -15.96 -6.25 3.41
CA THR A 19 -15.84 -4.82 3.69
C THR A 19 -16.18 -4.54 5.15
N LEU A 20 -15.21 -4.07 5.91
CA LEU A 20 -15.35 -3.67 7.31
C LEU A 20 -15.53 -2.14 7.36
N PRO A 21 -16.68 -1.63 7.81
CA PRO A 21 -16.99 -0.20 7.70
C PRO A 21 -16.11 0.68 8.61
N ALA A 22 -16.00 1.96 8.28
CA ALA A 22 -15.37 2.94 9.16
C ALA A 22 -16.13 3.01 10.50
N GLY A 23 -15.40 3.05 11.61
CA GLY A 23 -16.01 3.00 12.94
C GLY A 23 -15.02 2.65 14.05
N GLU A 24 -15.53 2.60 15.28
CA GLU A 24 -14.77 2.24 16.46
C GLU A 24 -14.98 0.76 16.80
N TYR A 25 -13.89 0.03 16.97
CA TYR A 25 -13.89 -1.39 17.23
C TYR A 25 -13.08 -1.70 18.49
N GLU A 26 -13.72 -2.44 19.40
CA GLU A 26 -13.06 -2.90 20.62
C GLU A 26 -12.08 -4.04 20.31
N LYS A 27 -12.48 -4.96 19.42
CA LYS A 27 -11.66 -6.11 18.99
C LYS A 27 -11.68 -6.20 17.48
N LEU A 28 -10.49 -6.16 16.89
CA LEU A 28 -10.26 -6.43 15.47
C LEU A 28 -9.27 -7.59 15.35
N PRO A 29 -9.39 -8.43 14.30
CA PRO A 29 -8.37 -9.42 13.98
C PRO A 29 -7.00 -8.76 13.82
N ALA A 30 -5.92 -9.44 14.24
CA ALA A 30 -4.56 -8.93 14.05
C ALA A 30 -4.25 -8.62 12.59
N ARG A 31 -4.79 -9.43 11.66
CA ARG A 31 -4.70 -9.22 10.21
C ARG A 31 -5.36 -7.91 9.77
N VAL A 32 -6.52 -7.58 10.33
CA VAL A 32 -7.22 -6.31 10.05
C VAL A 32 -6.41 -5.13 10.56
N LEU A 33 -5.83 -5.23 11.76
CA LEU A 33 -4.98 -4.18 12.32
C LEU A 33 -3.74 -3.93 11.46
N ASP A 34 -3.07 -4.99 11.03
CA ASP A 34 -1.90 -4.95 10.15
C ASP A 34 -2.23 -4.26 8.81
N ILE A 35 -3.31 -4.69 8.14
CA ILE A 35 -3.73 -4.10 6.86
C ILE A 35 -4.19 -2.65 7.06
N ALA A 36 -5.00 -2.36 8.07
CA ALA A 36 -5.48 -1.02 8.34
C ALA A 36 -4.34 -0.05 8.69
N SER A 37 -3.29 -0.53 9.36
CA SER A 37 -2.08 0.22 9.63
C SER A 37 -1.29 0.49 8.34
N GLN A 38 -1.10 -0.52 7.47
CA GLN A 38 -0.43 -0.37 6.17
C GLN A 38 -1.16 0.61 5.25
N LEU A 39 -2.49 0.60 5.27
CA LEU A 39 -3.33 1.52 4.51
C LEU A 39 -3.47 2.89 5.18
N ASN A 40 -2.87 3.09 6.36
CA ASN A 40 -2.98 4.30 7.16
C ASN A 40 -4.43 4.73 7.45
N ILE A 41 -5.33 3.74 7.61
CA ILE A 41 -6.74 3.96 7.98
C ILE A 41 -7.04 3.57 9.42
N LEU A 42 -6.04 3.04 10.15
CA LEU A 42 -6.13 2.70 11.57
C LEU A 42 -5.70 3.89 12.44
N GLU A 43 -6.65 4.49 13.16
CA GLU A 43 -6.41 5.50 14.19
C GLU A 43 -6.31 4.81 15.55
N LEU A 44 -5.10 4.79 16.11
CA LEU A 44 -4.86 4.38 17.49
C LEU A 44 -5.23 5.55 18.40
N VAL A 45 -6.26 5.36 19.22
CA VAL A 45 -6.73 6.38 20.18
C VAL A 45 -5.74 6.55 21.35
N ASP A 46 -4.70 5.73 21.42
CA ASP A 46 -3.63 5.84 22.42
C ASP A 46 -2.44 6.62 21.84
N LEU A 47 -2.26 7.82 22.40
CA LEU A 47 -1.24 8.83 22.16
C LEU A 47 0.12 8.31 21.62
N GLN A 48 0.59 8.92 20.52
CA GLN A 48 2.01 9.02 20.06
C GLN A 48 2.59 7.93 19.14
N LEU A 49 2.05 7.77 17.92
CA LEU A 49 2.93 7.39 16.80
C LEU A 49 2.54 8.13 15.52
N THR A 50 2.83 9.43 15.53
CA THR A 50 3.19 10.16 14.32
C THR A 50 4.41 9.46 13.69
N GLU A 51 4.39 9.28 12.37
CA GLU A 51 5.48 8.71 11.56
C GLU A 51 5.73 7.21 11.73
N GLN A 52 5.22 6.41 10.79
CA GLN A 52 6.09 5.58 9.94
C GLN A 52 5.29 4.84 8.88
N LYS A 53 5.88 4.80 7.68
CA LYS A 53 5.51 3.99 6.52
C LYS A 53 4.47 4.58 5.55
N ALA A 54 4.80 5.77 5.05
CA ALA A 54 4.72 6.02 3.62
C ALA A 54 5.98 5.43 2.95
N ASP A 55 6.02 4.11 2.73
CA ASP A 55 7.04 3.46 1.90
C ASP A 55 6.55 2.05 1.56
N GLU A 56 6.77 1.59 0.33
CA GLU A 56 6.20 0.38 -0.32
C GLU A 56 4.98 0.60 -1.24
N GLN A 57 4.83 1.79 -1.85
CA GLN A 57 4.54 1.71 -3.28
C GLN A 57 5.76 1.04 -3.91
N PRO A 58 5.63 -0.05 -4.70
CA PRO A 58 6.71 -0.41 -5.58
C PRO A 58 6.85 0.78 -6.52
N GLU A 59 7.93 1.55 -6.36
CA GLU A 59 8.47 2.32 -7.49
C GLU A 59 8.51 1.32 -8.64
N GLN A 60 7.63 1.54 -9.62
CA GLN A 60 7.70 0.78 -10.86
C GLN A 60 9.16 0.86 -11.29
N PRO A 61 9.82 -0.26 -11.62
CA PRO A 61 11.09 -0.14 -12.29
C PRO A 61 10.78 0.65 -13.56
N GLU A 62 11.26 1.89 -13.64
CA GLU A 62 11.34 2.64 -14.89
C GLU A 62 11.92 1.65 -15.89
N GLN A 63 11.10 1.24 -16.86
CA GLN A 63 11.62 0.45 -17.95
C GLN A 63 12.84 1.20 -18.47
N PRO A 64 14.00 0.57 -18.62
CA PRO A 64 15.11 1.25 -19.27
C PRO A 64 14.61 1.63 -20.66
N GLU A 65 14.46 2.93 -20.90
CA GLU A 65 14.30 3.47 -22.25
C GLU A 65 15.37 2.78 -23.09
N GLN A 66 14.93 1.96 -24.03
CA GLN A 66 15.84 1.32 -24.96
C GLN A 66 16.71 2.43 -25.55
N PRO A 67 18.05 2.26 -25.55
CA PRO A 67 18.91 3.28 -26.10
C PRO A 67 18.51 3.53 -27.55
N GLU A 68 18.07 4.76 -27.79
CA GLU A 68 17.84 5.35 -29.10
C GLU A 68 19.07 4.99 -29.95
N GLN A 69 18.88 4.09 -30.93
CA GLN A 69 20.00 3.65 -31.77
C GLN A 69 20.58 4.89 -32.45
N PRO A 70 21.88 5.18 -32.31
CA PRO A 70 22.46 6.32 -32.98
C PRO A 70 22.42 6.05 -34.48
N ALA A 71 21.66 6.88 -35.19
CA ALA A 71 21.82 7.09 -36.61
C ALA A 71 23.22 7.68 -36.85
N ASP A 72 24.25 6.84 -36.95
CA ASP A 72 25.54 7.28 -37.46
C ASP A 72 25.94 6.54 -38.74
N LYS A 73 25.88 7.34 -39.80
CA LYS A 73 26.46 7.12 -41.11
C LYS A 73 27.92 6.67 -40.97
N LYS A 74 28.26 5.47 -41.44
CA LYS A 74 29.60 5.24 -42.01
C LYS A 74 29.56 4.40 -43.26
N SER A 75 29.80 5.10 -44.37
CA SER A 75 30.42 4.61 -45.59
C SER A 75 31.39 3.45 -45.34
N LYS A 76 31.23 2.34 -46.08
CA LYS A 76 32.39 1.66 -46.66
C LYS A 76 32.03 0.66 -47.77
N LYS A 77 32.67 0.93 -48.92
CA LYS A 77 33.06 0.03 -50.01
C LYS A 77 32.11 -0.13 -51.18
#